data_AF-W9JG58-F1
#
_entry.id   AF-W9JG58-F1
#
_cell.length_a   1.000
_cell.length_b   1.000
_cell.length_c   1.000
_cell.angle_alpha   90.00
_cell.angle_beta   90.00
_cell.angle_gamma   90.00
#
_symmetry.space_group_name_H-M   'P 1'
#
loop_
_entity.id
_entity.type
_entity.pdbx_description
1 polymer ?
#
loop_
_entity_poly.entity_id
_entity_poly.type
_entity_poly.pdbx_seq_one_letter_code
_entity_poly.pdbx_strand_id
1 'polypeptide(L)'
;MEPIAITPEAEEEPVALSNVVKLIKNDDAETMNLALRHSKAVTLAVPWEWLQLTSPSGRYRGDDQSSGPGHRHAVGLAMATKNLAAAYNKPNFDLVNNTTFCMIGVACLQEGVALEAIQLAGHWKLNNLVVMYDHNQITCDGSVDLCNTEDVNAKMRACGWDGIVNALLKAKASTDKPTFINIHTVIGVSSKVAGDAKAHGAAFSPDGVRAVKEHFGMDPEKHYVVSDEVYNFFRDRKTRGDRLVEDWKNLLDAYGKEYPELHEEFIKRVECRFTEDWRSIITAKESLPTAPTPSRKSAGIICNPLNTKLKDFMVGTADLSPSVNMIWKDKVDFQHPDLKTTCGINDSYSSRYIHWGTILPVTCSFFMFYIYAAPGVLMGALQNLQAIHVATHDSIGTGEDGPTHQPIASLLFTAPCLTSSTSALATPKRQPSLEQYPQYSSREGAQKGAYVFVEEENADVALIGVGAEIVFAIKTREVLIEKFAIKASSVSANKTSFHMMRTPR
;
A
#
# COMPACT_ATOMS: atom_id res chain seq x y z
N MET A 1 5.02 -44.59 22.80
CA MET A 1 3.61 -44.49 22.38
C MET A 1 3.62 -43.78 21.04
N GLU A 2 3.12 -44.45 20.00
CA GLU A 2 3.15 -44.02 18.61
C GLU A 2 2.34 -42.72 18.38
N PRO A 3 2.68 -41.91 17.35
CA PRO A 3 1.82 -40.83 16.88
C PRO A 3 0.70 -41.39 15.99
N ILE A 4 -0.54 -41.05 16.35
CA ILE A 4 -1.76 -41.38 15.61
C ILE A 4 -1.82 -40.54 14.32
N ALA A 5 -1.94 -41.22 13.19
CA ALA A 5 -2.19 -40.63 11.88
C ALA A 5 -3.67 -40.20 11.75
N ILE A 6 -3.92 -38.98 11.25
CA ILE A 6 -5.24 -38.53 10.82
C ILE A 6 -5.32 -38.77 9.31
N THR A 7 -6.24 -39.63 8.89
CA THR A 7 -6.60 -39.88 7.48
C THR A 7 -7.42 -38.72 6.90
N PRO A 8 -7.24 -38.35 5.62
CA PRO A 8 -8.08 -37.36 4.97
C PRO A 8 -9.41 -37.98 4.50
N GLU A 9 -10.52 -37.28 4.79
CA GLU A 9 -11.84 -37.56 4.21
C GLU A 9 -11.95 -37.02 2.77
N ALA A 10 -12.91 -37.58 2.05
CA ALA A 10 -13.06 -37.69 0.61
C ALA A 10 -13.04 -36.38 -0.21
N GLU A 11 -12.50 -36.50 -1.42
CA GLU A 11 -12.47 -35.50 -2.49
C GLU A 11 -13.89 -35.19 -3.01
N GLU A 12 -14.34 -33.95 -2.87
CA GLU A 12 -15.25 -33.34 -3.85
C GLU A 12 -14.40 -32.67 -4.93
N GLU A 13 -14.58 -33.09 -6.18
CA GLU A 13 -13.87 -32.54 -7.36
C GLU A 13 -14.03 -31.01 -7.47
N PRO A 14 -12.95 -30.23 -7.41
CA PRO A 14 -12.99 -28.85 -7.85
C PRO A 14 -12.91 -28.84 -9.38
N VAL A 15 -13.95 -28.30 -10.02
CA VAL A 15 -14.00 -27.99 -11.46
C VAL A 15 -12.64 -27.44 -11.92
N ALA A 16 -11.98 -28.21 -12.77
CA ALA A 16 -10.57 -28.04 -13.09
C ALA A 16 -10.24 -26.66 -13.68
N LEU A 17 -9.26 -25.99 -13.06
CA LEU A 17 -8.52 -24.82 -13.58
C LEU A 17 -7.91 -25.03 -14.98
N SER A 18 -7.90 -26.27 -15.49
CA SER A 18 -7.36 -26.64 -16.80
C SER A 18 -8.06 -25.97 -17.98
N ASN A 19 -9.31 -25.50 -17.80
CA ASN A 19 -10.02 -24.76 -18.84
C ASN A 19 -9.63 -23.27 -18.90
N VAL A 20 -9.10 -22.70 -17.82
CA VAL A 20 -8.62 -21.30 -17.79
C VAL A 20 -7.30 -21.18 -18.54
N VAL A 21 -6.42 -22.17 -18.45
CA VAL A 21 -5.11 -22.17 -19.14
C VAL A 21 -5.26 -22.25 -20.66
N LYS A 22 -6.35 -22.84 -21.18
CA LYS A 22 -6.62 -22.88 -22.63
C LYS A 22 -7.14 -21.56 -23.21
N LEU A 23 -7.59 -20.61 -22.38
CA LEU A 23 -8.06 -19.29 -22.80
C LEU A 23 -6.93 -18.23 -22.86
N ILE A 24 -5.72 -18.53 -22.38
CA ILE A 24 -4.55 -17.62 -22.36
C ILE A 24 -3.77 -17.66 -23.69
N LYS A 25 -4.47 -17.77 -24.83
CA LYS A 25 -3.82 -17.78 -26.15
C LYS A 25 -4.22 -16.63 -27.07
N ASN A 26 -5.14 -15.76 -26.66
CA ASN A 26 -5.46 -14.57 -27.42
C ASN A 26 -5.37 -13.34 -26.51
N ASP A 27 -4.63 -12.34 -26.97
CA ASP A 27 -4.45 -11.00 -26.39
C ASP A 27 -5.76 -10.21 -26.41
N ASP A 28 -6.79 -10.74 -25.76
CA ASP A 28 -8.04 -10.02 -25.58
C ASP A 28 -7.94 -9.12 -24.35
N ALA A 29 -8.11 -7.81 -24.58
CA ALA A 29 -8.13 -6.78 -23.55
C ALA A 29 -9.22 -7.04 -22.50
N GLU A 30 -10.30 -7.74 -22.86
CA GLU A 30 -11.35 -8.16 -21.92
C GLU A 30 -10.85 -9.23 -20.95
N THR A 31 -10.10 -10.21 -21.43
CA THR A 31 -9.52 -11.30 -20.62
C THR A 31 -8.42 -10.80 -19.66
N MET A 32 -7.59 -9.84 -20.09
CA MET A 32 -6.65 -9.16 -19.18
C MET A 32 -7.37 -8.29 -18.14
N ASN A 33 -8.42 -7.58 -18.54
CA ASN A 33 -9.27 -6.84 -17.60
C ASN A 33 -9.99 -7.77 -16.63
N LEU A 34 -10.40 -8.98 -17.05
CA LEU A 34 -11.02 -9.99 -16.20
C LEU A 34 -10.03 -10.53 -15.16
N ALA A 35 -8.78 -10.80 -15.57
CA ALA A 35 -7.71 -11.22 -14.66
C ALA A 35 -7.36 -10.13 -13.62
N LEU A 36 -7.34 -8.85 -14.02
CA LEU A 36 -7.16 -7.70 -13.12
C LEU A 36 -8.38 -7.45 -12.21
N ARG A 37 -9.60 -7.75 -12.69
CA ARG A 37 -10.84 -7.71 -11.89
C ARG A 37 -10.93 -8.85 -10.86
N HIS A 38 -10.27 -9.98 -11.08
CA HIS A 38 -10.20 -11.09 -10.13
C HIS A 38 -9.15 -10.90 -9.02
N SER A 39 -8.31 -9.87 -9.10
CA SER A 39 -7.28 -9.50 -8.10
C SER A 39 -7.64 -8.25 -7.28
N LYS A 40 -8.93 -7.99 -7.03
CA LYS A 40 -9.40 -6.81 -6.29
C LYS A 40 -8.85 -6.78 -4.85
N ALA A 41 -7.99 -5.79 -4.57
CA ALA A 41 -7.76 -5.25 -3.23
C ALA A 41 -8.07 -3.75 -3.24
N VAL A 42 -8.95 -3.38 -2.32
CA VAL A 42 -9.70 -2.14 -2.11
C VAL A 42 -8.85 -0.87 -2.23
N THR A 43 -9.20 -0.01 -3.17
CA THR A 43 -8.94 1.44 -3.06
C THR A 43 -10.30 2.14 -3.08
N LEU A 44 -10.73 2.57 -1.90
CA LEU A 44 -11.93 3.40 -1.61
C LEU A 44 -13.30 2.70 -1.65
N ALA A 45 -14.21 3.34 -0.90
CA ALA A 45 -15.34 2.78 -0.16
C ALA A 45 -16.54 2.26 -0.98
N VAL A 46 -17.41 1.52 -0.26
CA VAL A 46 -18.81 1.07 -0.54
C VAL A 46 -18.94 -0.31 -1.25
N PRO A 47 -19.85 -1.28 -0.88
CA PRO A 47 -20.96 -1.29 0.10
C PRO A 47 -20.81 -2.26 1.31
N TRP A 48 -21.66 -2.02 2.31
CA TRP A 48 -21.70 -2.48 3.71
C TRP A 48 -22.03 -3.98 3.99
N GLU A 49 -22.04 -4.87 3.00
CA GLU A 49 -22.69 -6.20 3.19
C GLU A 49 -21.83 -7.35 3.74
N TRP A 50 -20.56 -7.17 4.13
CA TRP A 50 -19.71 -8.36 4.39
C TRP A 50 -18.64 -8.18 5.47
N LEU A 51 -18.98 -8.17 6.77
CA LEU A 51 -17.99 -7.98 7.84
C LEU A 51 -18.27 -8.74 9.17
N GLN A 52 -17.51 -9.80 9.53
CA GLN A 52 -17.23 -10.30 10.90
C GLN A 52 -15.89 -11.11 11.10
N LEU A 53 -15.02 -10.58 12.00
CA LEU A 53 -14.15 -11.19 13.06
C LEU A 53 -12.82 -12.01 12.83
N THR A 54 -11.72 -11.44 13.41
CA THR A 54 -10.55 -11.93 14.22
C THR A 54 -9.29 -12.63 13.63
N SER A 55 -8.14 -11.91 13.73
CA SER A 55 -6.70 -12.33 13.85
C SER A 55 -5.86 -12.49 12.55
N PRO A 56 -4.57 -12.06 12.54
CA PRO A 56 -3.89 -11.54 11.37
C PRO A 56 -3.13 -12.61 10.60
N SER A 57 -3.86 -13.43 9.83
CA SER A 57 -3.29 -14.06 8.65
C SER A 57 -4.41 -14.63 7.79
N GLY A 58 -4.54 -14.10 6.59
CA GLY A 58 -5.40 -14.67 5.55
C GLY A 58 -6.83 -14.14 5.55
N ARG A 59 -7.28 -13.86 4.33
CA ARG A 59 -8.64 -13.54 3.88
C ARG A 59 -9.76 -13.89 4.89
N TYR A 60 -10.28 -12.91 5.63
CA TYR A 60 -11.59 -13.04 6.25
C TYR A 60 -12.40 -11.74 6.17
N ARG A 61 -13.69 -11.91 5.89
CA ARG A 61 -14.70 -10.85 5.77
C ARG A 61 -14.88 -10.19 7.13
N GLY A 62 -14.47 -8.95 7.34
CA GLY A 62 -14.62 -8.28 8.65
C GLY A 62 -13.52 -7.32 9.01
N ASP A 63 -12.30 -7.63 8.60
CA ASP A 63 -11.17 -6.75 8.80
C ASP A 63 -10.98 -5.93 7.53
N ASP A 64 -10.96 -4.60 7.68
CA ASP A 64 -10.43 -3.74 6.61
C ASP A 64 -9.00 -4.22 6.30
N GLN A 65 -8.21 -4.63 7.33
CA GLN A 65 -6.78 -4.93 7.20
C GLN A 65 -6.21 -5.86 8.28
N SER A 66 -5.17 -6.65 7.93
CA SER A 66 -4.30 -7.33 8.91
C SER A 66 -3.49 -6.29 9.70
N SER A 67 -3.75 -6.16 11.00
CA SER A 67 -3.28 -5.04 11.83
C SER A 67 -2.00 -5.33 12.61
N GLY A 68 -0.89 -4.80 12.12
CA GLY A 68 0.32 -4.51 12.92
C GLY A 68 0.52 -2.98 13.08
N PRO A 69 0.44 -2.18 11.99
CA PRO A 69 0.55 -0.71 12.05
C PRO A 69 -0.68 0.03 11.46
N GLY A 70 -1.87 -0.10 12.06
CA GLY A 70 -3.14 0.38 11.49
C GLY A 70 -3.31 1.91 11.34
N HIS A 71 -2.58 2.73 12.11
CA HIS A 71 -2.74 4.19 12.11
C HIS A 71 -2.26 4.87 10.82
N ARG A 72 -1.16 4.40 10.22
CA ARG A 72 -0.67 4.95 8.95
C ARG A 72 -1.64 4.72 7.81
N HIS A 73 -2.25 3.53 7.78
CA HIS A 73 -3.26 3.19 6.80
C HIS A 73 -4.48 4.10 6.93
N ALA A 74 -4.91 4.39 8.16
CA ALA A 74 -5.99 5.34 8.41
C ALA A 74 -5.65 6.76 7.88
N VAL A 75 -4.41 7.23 8.04
CA VAL A 75 -3.96 8.50 7.43
C VAL A 75 -4.05 8.44 5.90
N GLY A 76 -3.56 7.38 5.26
CA GLY A 76 -3.67 7.19 3.81
C GLY A 76 -5.12 7.17 3.30
N LEU A 77 -6.02 6.46 4.01
CA LEU A 77 -7.46 6.43 3.69
C LEU A 77 -8.13 7.80 3.84
N ALA A 78 -7.77 8.56 4.88
CA ALA A 78 -8.28 9.91 5.09
C ALA A 78 -7.81 10.87 4.00
N MET A 79 -6.54 10.77 3.57
CA MET A 79 -5.99 11.53 2.45
C MET A 79 -6.70 11.20 1.14
N ALA A 80 -6.89 9.90 0.84
CA ALA A 80 -7.56 9.45 -0.38
C ALA A 80 -9.01 9.96 -0.44
N THR A 81 -9.72 9.95 0.69
CA THR A 81 -11.05 10.53 0.82
C THR A 81 -11.03 12.04 0.51
N LYS A 82 -10.07 12.80 1.06
CA LYS A 82 -9.93 14.24 0.77
C LYS A 82 -9.61 14.51 -0.70
N ASN A 83 -8.77 13.68 -1.32
CA ASN A 83 -8.46 13.80 -2.73
C ASN A 83 -9.68 13.57 -3.62
N LEU A 84 -10.43 12.48 -3.39
CA LEU A 84 -11.65 12.20 -4.16
C LEU A 84 -12.71 13.29 -3.95
N ALA A 85 -12.94 13.71 -2.70
CA ALA A 85 -13.91 14.77 -2.40
C ALA A 85 -13.57 16.06 -3.15
N ALA A 86 -12.30 16.49 -3.11
CA ALA A 86 -11.85 17.69 -3.81
C ALA A 86 -11.91 17.57 -5.34
N ALA A 87 -11.78 16.35 -5.89
CA ALA A 87 -11.86 16.11 -7.32
C ALA A 87 -13.31 16.08 -7.84
N TYR A 88 -14.22 15.42 -7.12
CA TYR A 88 -15.54 15.03 -7.66
C TYR A 88 -16.73 15.71 -7.00
N ASN A 89 -16.64 16.17 -5.75
CA ASN A 89 -17.78 16.87 -5.14
C ASN A 89 -18.07 18.17 -5.90
N LYS A 90 -19.36 18.48 -6.03
CA LYS A 90 -19.89 19.70 -6.67
C LYS A 90 -20.94 20.34 -5.77
N PRO A 91 -21.33 21.62 -5.99
CA PRO A 91 -22.46 22.19 -5.28
C PRO A 91 -23.68 21.26 -5.39
N ASN A 92 -24.30 20.94 -4.25
CA ASN A 92 -25.42 19.98 -4.12
C ASN A 92 -25.07 18.49 -4.35
N PHE A 93 -23.82 18.13 -4.64
CA PHE A 93 -23.38 16.75 -4.83
C PHE A 93 -22.18 16.42 -3.94
N ASP A 94 -22.48 16.05 -2.69
CA ASP A 94 -21.49 15.61 -1.71
C ASP A 94 -21.25 14.09 -1.83
N LEU A 95 -20.62 13.68 -2.93
CA LEU A 95 -20.43 12.26 -3.27
C LEU A 95 -19.49 11.55 -2.30
N VAL A 96 -18.43 12.23 -1.85
CA VAL A 96 -17.40 11.67 -0.99
C VAL A 96 -17.25 12.52 0.27
N ASN A 97 -17.72 12.00 1.40
CA ASN A 97 -17.75 12.71 2.68
C ASN A 97 -17.55 11.81 3.90
N ASN A 98 -17.01 10.59 3.70
CA ASN A 98 -16.82 9.63 4.78
C ASN A 98 -15.76 10.08 5.81
N THR A 99 -15.90 9.58 7.04
CA THR A 99 -14.92 9.74 8.12
C THR A 99 -14.15 8.44 8.29
N THR A 100 -12.84 8.52 8.46
CA THR A 100 -11.97 7.39 8.82
C THR A 100 -11.80 7.36 10.33
N PHE A 101 -12.16 6.23 10.94
CA PHE A 101 -11.97 5.97 12.37
C PHE A 101 -10.85 4.94 12.56
N CYS A 102 -9.96 5.19 13.51
CA CYS A 102 -8.86 4.30 13.85
C CYS A 102 -8.78 4.12 15.36
N MET A 103 -8.68 2.89 15.84
CA MET A 103 -8.35 2.60 17.24
C MET A 103 -6.88 2.19 17.34
N ILE A 104 -6.19 2.75 18.32
CA ILE A 104 -4.77 2.47 18.58
C ILE A 104 -4.54 2.24 20.07
N GLY A 105 -3.54 1.42 20.41
CA GLY A 105 -3.05 1.24 21.77
C GLY A 105 -1.76 2.02 22.02
N VAL A 106 -1.20 1.85 23.23
CA VAL A 106 0.01 2.58 23.67
C VAL A 106 1.23 2.26 22.81
N ALA A 107 1.47 0.99 22.50
CA ALA A 107 2.59 0.56 21.68
C ALA A 107 2.58 1.21 20.28
N CYS A 108 1.40 1.43 19.70
CA CYS A 108 1.29 2.09 18.38
C CYS A 108 1.91 3.50 18.39
N LEU A 109 1.83 4.24 19.49
CA LEU A 109 2.39 5.59 19.61
C LEU A 109 3.87 5.62 20.01
N GLN A 110 4.43 4.48 20.42
CA GLN A 110 5.87 4.32 20.67
C GLN A 110 6.64 4.02 19.38
N GLU A 111 5.98 3.40 18.39
CA GLU A 111 6.55 3.18 17.07
C GLU A 111 6.79 4.51 16.35
N GLY A 112 8.05 4.81 15.99
CA GLY A 112 8.43 6.11 15.39
C GLY A 112 7.66 6.47 14.13
N VAL A 113 7.20 5.45 13.41
CA VAL A 113 6.41 5.60 12.21
C VAL A 113 4.97 6.11 12.45
N ALA A 114 4.49 6.08 13.70
CA ALA A 114 3.28 6.77 14.09
C ALA A 114 3.47 8.27 14.14
N LEU A 115 4.61 8.74 14.65
CA LEU A 115 4.89 10.16 14.68
C LEU A 115 4.92 10.74 13.27
N GLU A 116 5.56 10.05 12.31
CA GLU A 116 5.57 10.46 10.90
C GLU A 116 4.16 10.67 10.35
N ALA A 117 3.27 9.69 10.56
CA ALA A 117 1.90 9.75 10.04
C ALA A 117 1.02 10.78 10.78
N ILE A 118 1.17 10.89 12.09
CA ILE A 118 0.44 11.87 12.93
C ILE A 118 0.83 13.28 12.55
N GLN A 119 2.14 13.54 12.38
CA GLN A 119 2.64 14.84 11.94
C GLN A 119 2.07 15.20 10.57
N LEU A 120 2.11 14.28 9.60
CA LEU A 120 1.57 14.50 8.26
C LEU A 120 0.05 14.77 8.26
N ALA A 121 -0.72 13.98 9.01
CA ALA A 121 -2.17 14.15 9.07
C ALA A 121 -2.59 15.50 9.66
N GLY A 122 -1.87 15.99 10.67
CA GLY A 122 -2.11 17.31 11.24
C GLY A 122 -1.63 18.45 10.34
N HIS A 123 -0.47 18.31 9.70
CA HIS A 123 0.03 19.23 8.66
C HIS A 123 -0.99 19.39 7.53
N TRP A 124 -1.52 18.28 7.02
CA TRP A 124 -2.56 18.27 6.00
C TRP A 124 -3.95 18.54 6.55
N LYS A 125 -4.15 18.79 7.85
CA LYS A 125 -5.46 19.15 8.42
C LYS A 125 -6.58 18.17 8.04
N LEU A 126 -6.32 16.87 8.13
CA LEU A 126 -7.26 15.81 7.74
C LEU A 126 -8.44 15.70 8.73
N ASN A 127 -9.38 16.66 8.67
CA ASN A 127 -10.54 16.73 9.58
C ASN A 127 -11.52 15.54 9.49
N ASN A 128 -11.36 14.69 8.50
CA ASN A 128 -12.12 13.45 8.32
C ASN A 128 -11.43 12.24 8.97
N LEU A 129 -10.37 12.45 9.76
CA LEU A 129 -9.67 11.41 10.52
C LEU A 129 -9.93 11.57 12.02
N VAL A 130 -10.38 10.47 12.64
CA VAL A 130 -10.55 10.37 14.09
C VAL A 130 -9.75 9.19 14.61
N VAL A 131 -8.80 9.47 15.50
CA VAL A 131 -7.99 8.46 16.19
C VAL A 131 -8.49 8.33 17.63
N MET A 132 -8.89 7.12 17.99
CA MET A 132 -9.26 6.72 19.35
C MET A 132 -8.07 5.99 19.97
N TYR A 133 -7.52 6.57 21.01
CA TYR A 133 -6.38 6.04 21.72
C TYR A 133 -6.84 5.35 22.99
N ASP A 134 -6.65 4.03 23.05
CA ASP A 134 -6.82 3.22 24.26
C ASP A 134 -5.63 3.46 25.20
N HIS A 135 -5.84 4.40 26.12
CA HIS A 135 -4.84 4.87 27.07
C HIS A 135 -4.94 4.09 28.38
N ASN A 136 -4.61 2.80 28.32
CA ASN A 136 -4.74 1.87 29.45
C ASN A 136 -3.49 1.77 30.34
N GLN A 137 -2.41 2.48 30.00
CA GLN A 137 -1.13 2.51 30.74
C GLN A 137 -0.38 1.18 30.84
N ILE A 138 -0.69 0.18 29.99
CA ILE A 138 -0.07 -1.14 29.99
C ILE A 138 0.48 -1.53 28.60
N THR A 139 1.64 -2.18 28.60
CA THR A 139 2.30 -2.85 27.47
C THR A 139 2.52 -4.33 27.77
N CYS A 140 3.09 -5.09 26.83
CA CYS A 140 3.48 -6.49 27.06
C CYS A 140 4.43 -6.64 28.27
N ASP A 141 5.33 -5.68 28.47
CA ASP A 141 6.39 -5.75 29.48
C ASP A 141 5.95 -5.18 30.84
N GLY A 142 4.72 -4.67 30.95
CA GLY A 142 4.21 -4.05 32.18
C GLY A 142 3.72 -2.63 31.95
N SER A 143 3.85 -1.81 32.99
CA SER A 143 3.45 -0.40 32.97
C SER A 143 4.20 0.40 31.90
N VAL A 144 3.51 1.33 31.25
CA VAL A 144 4.05 2.16 30.16
C VAL A 144 5.21 3.05 30.63
N ASP A 145 5.17 3.51 31.89
CA ASP A 145 6.20 4.37 32.50
C ASP A 145 7.57 3.70 32.65
N LEU A 146 7.69 2.39 32.41
CA LEU A 146 8.97 1.69 32.27
C LEU A 146 9.79 2.19 31.08
N CYS A 147 9.15 2.67 30.02
CA CYS A 147 9.83 3.08 28.78
C CYS A 147 9.25 4.35 28.11
N ASN A 148 8.15 4.92 28.62
CA ASN A 148 7.54 6.12 28.06
C ASN A 148 6.77 6.93 29.11
N THR A 149 7.12 8.21 29.25
CA THR A 149 6.44 9.17 30.14
C THR A 149 6.03 10.45 29.41
N GLU A 150 5.82 10.38 28.10
CA GLU A 150 5.45 11.54 27.28
C GLU A 150 4.05 12.08 27.59
N ASP A 151 3.88 13.41 27.51
CA ASP A 151 2.55 14.02 27.43
C ASP A 151 2.00 13.82 26.01
N VAL A 152 1.26 12.73 25.81
CA VAL A 152 0.62 12.39 24.53
C VAL A 152 -0.31 13.50 24.04
N ASN A 153 -1.04 14.18 24.93
CA ASN A 153 -1.96 15.23 24.52
C ASN A 153 -1.18 16.46 24.04
N ALA A 154 -0.09 16.83 24.71
CA ALA A 154 0.80 17.90 24.24
C ALA A 154 1.44 17.54 22.90
N LYS A 155 1.91 16.29 22.73
CA LYS A 155 2.44 15.79 21.46
C LYS A 155 1.43 15.95 20.32
N MET A 156 0.18 15.52 20.52
CA MET A 156 -0.87 15.63 19.50
C MET A 156 -1.20 17.10 19.18
N ARG A 157 -1.31 17.97 20.19
CA ARG A 157 -1.49 19.42 19.98
C ARG A 157 -0.34 20.02 19.17
N ALA A 158 0.90 19.66 19.48
CA ALA A 158 2.09 20.11 18.74
C ALA A 158 2.07 19.62 17.28
N CYS A 159 1.52 18.44 17.02
CA CYS A 159 1.31 17.92 15.66
C CYS A 159 0.09 18.50 14.95
N GLY A 160 -0.65 19.46 15.53
CA GLY A 160 -1.79 20.10 14.85
C GLY A 160 -3.12 19.35 14.95
N TRP A 161 -3.26 18.44 15.91
CA TRP A 161 -4.51 17.72 16.16
C TRP A 161 -5.41 18.45 17.15
N ASP A 162 -6.72 18.25 17.01
CA ASP A 162 -7.67 18.64 18.05
C ASP A 162 -7.67 17.60 19.18
N GLY A 163 -7.49 18.07 20.41
CA GLY A 163 -7.20 17.25 21.57
C GLY A 163 -8.37 17.21 22.53
N ILE A 164 -9.00 16.03 22.63
CA ILE A 164 -10.00 15.65 23.63
C ILE A 164 -11.32 16.38 23.51
N VAL A 165 -12.35 15.63 23.14
CA VAL A 165 -13.72 16.07 23.32
C VAL A 165 -14.55 14.97 23.95
N ASN A 166 -15.28 15.32 25.01
CA ASN A 166 -16.44 14.56 25.47
C ASN A 166 -17.31 14.18 24.25
N ALA A 167 -17.30 12.88 23.94
CA ALA A 167 -18.08 12.15 22.92
C ALA A 167 -17.54 12.12 21.48
N LEU A 168 -17.52 10.88 20.93
CA LEU A 168 -17.51 10.52 19.50
C LEU A 168 -18.38 11.42 18.61
N LEU A 169 -19.46 11.98 19.17
CA LEU A 169 -20.38 12.89 18.47
C LEU A 169 -19.72 14.22 18.09
N LYS A 170 -18.83 14.76 18.91
CA LYS A 170 -18.12 16.01 18.60
C LYS A 170 -16.88 15.78 17.75
N ALA A 171 -16.36 14.56 17.67
CA ALA A 171 -15.23 14.24 16.79
C ALA A 171 -15.58 14.44 15.29
N LYS A 172 -16.85 14.26 14.91
CA LYS A 172 -17.35 14.61 13.57
C LYS A 172 -17.58 16.11 13.36
N ALA A 173 -17.55 16.91 14.42
CA ALA A 173 -17.80 18.36 14.35
C ALA A 173 -16.52 19.17 14.05
N SER A 174 -15.33 18.55 14.13
CA SER A 174 -14.11 19.23 13.71
C SER A 174 -14.18 19.53 12.22
N THR A 175 -14.12 20.80 11.87
CA THR A 175 -14.13 21.28 10.49
C THR A 175 -12.75 21.62 9.95
N ASP A 176 -11.70 21.58 10.77
CA ASP A 176 -10.36 22.05 10.38
C ASP A 176 -9.22 21.07 10.69
N LYS A 177 -9.33 20.22 11.72
CA LYS A 177 -8.21 19.40 12.21
C LYS A 177 -8.58 17.94 12.38
N PRO A 178 -7.64 16.99 12.22
CA PRO A 178 -7.86 15.62 12.63
C PRO A 178 -8.09 15.56 14.15
N THR A 179 -8.93 14.63 14.60
CA THR A 179 -9.33 14.54 16.01
C THR A 179 -8.64 13.39 16.72
N PHE A 180 -8.04 13.67 17.88
CA PHE A 180 -7.46 12.67 18.76
C PHE A 180 -8.29 12.55 20.04
N ILE A 181 -8.85 11.35 20.27
CA ILE A 181 -9.63 11.02 21.45
C ILE A 181 -8.77 10.16 22.37
N ASN A 182 -8.29 10.76 23.45
CA ASN A 182 -7.54 10.07 24.49
C ASN A 182 -8.52 9.41 25.48
N ILE A 183 -8.64 8.08 25.41
CA ILE A 183 -9.61 7.31 26.20
C ILE A 183 -8.86 6.59 27.31
N HIS A 184 -8.97 7.07 28.54
CA HIS A 184 -8.43 6.37 29.69
C HIS A 184 -9.27 5.13 29.99
N THR A 185 -8.67 3.95 29.88
CA THR A 185 -9.33 2.68 30.19
C THR A 185 -8.51 1.87 31.20
N VAL A 186 -9.06 0.74 31.63
CA VAL A 186 -8.34 -0.26 32.42
C VAL A 186 -8.29 -1.55 31.60
N ILE A 187 -7.09 -2.00 31.23
CA ILE A 187 -6.94 -3.26 30.49
C ILE A 187 -7.50 -4.43 31.32
N GLY A 188 -8.22 -5.35 30.68
CA GLY A 188 -8.84 -6.48 31.39
C GLY A 188 -9.83 -6.06 32.48
N VAL A 189 -10.48 -4.89 32.34
CA VAL A 189 -11.47 -4.38 33.30
C VAL A 189 -12.44 -5.48 33.74
N SER A 190 -12.74 -5.51 35.04
CA SER A 190 -13.60 -6.51 35.69
C SER A 190 -13.00 -7.93 35.82
N SER A 191 -11.79 -8.17 35.33
CA SER A 191 -11.05 -9.41 35.60
C SER A 191 -10.22 -9.31 36.89
N LYS A 192 -9.74 -10.46 37.38
CA LYS A 192 -8.81 -10.52 38.54
C LYS A 192 -7.44 -9.88 38.27
N VAL A 193 -7.10 -9.66 37.00
CA VAL A 193 -5.82 -9.09 36.55
C VAL A 193 -6.04 -7.73 35.85
N ALA A 194 -7.12 -7.03 36.19
CA ALA A 194 -7.39 -5.70 35.64
C ALA A 194 -6.23 -4.74 35.93
N GLY A 195 -5.76 -4.03 34.91
CA GLY A 195 -4.62 -3.12 35.02
C GLY A 195 -3.24 -3.80 35.04
N ASP A 196 -3.15 -5.11 34.77
CA ASP A 196 -1.89 -5.86 34.74
C ASP A 196 -1.59 -6.35 33.30
N ALA A 197 -0.31 -6.42 32.93
CA ALA A 197 0.14 -6.92 31.62
C ALA A 197 -0.31 -8.37 31.32
N LYS A 198 -0.62 -9.17 32.35
CA LYS A 198 -1.25 -10.49 32.22
C LYS A 198 -2.58 -10.45 31.47
N ALA A 199 -3.24 -9.29 31.42
CA ALA A 199 -4.49 -9.12 30.67
C ALA A 199 -4.30 -8.94 29.15
N HIS A 200 -3.06 -8.77 28.66
CA HIS A 200 -2.79 -8.34 27.29
C HIS A 200 -2.90 -9.46 26.24
N GLY A 201 -2.12 -10.53 26.40
CA GLY A 201 -1.89 -11.52 25.34
C GLY A 201 -2.25 -12.96 25.71
N ALA A 202 -2.75 -13.22 26.91
CA ALA A 202 -3.07 -14.55 27.41
C ALA A 202 -4.57 -14.72 27.61
N ALA A 203 -5.07 -15.93 27.30
CA ALA A 203 -6.44 -16.29 27.65
C ALA A 203 -6.63 -16.28 29.17
N PHE A 204 -7.76 -15.75 29.64
CA PHE A 204 -8.12 -15.84 31.05
C PHE A 204 -8.40 -17.30 31.43
N SER A 205 -8.10 -17.67 32.68
CA SER A 205 -8.44 -18.99 33.19
C SER A 205 -9.96 -19.19 33.20
N PRO A 206 -10.46 -20.45 33.16
CA PRO A 206 -11.90 -20.72 33.25
C PRO A 206 -12.56 -20.04 34.46
N ASP A 207 -11.92 -20.05 35.63
CA ASP A 207 -12.40 -19.35 36.83
C ASP A 207 -12.36 -17.82 36.69
N GLY A 208 -11.38 -17.29 35.94
CA GLY A 208 -11.31 -15.88 35.61
C GLY A 208 -12.48 -15.44 34.73
N VAL A 209 -12.80 -16.24 33.69
CA VAL A 209 -13.95 -15.99 32.81
C VAL A 209 -15.27 -16.10 33.59
N ARG A 210 -15.42 -17.12 34.44
CA ARG A 210 -16.58 -17.29 35.34
C ARG A 210 -16.80 -16.05 36.20
N ALA A 211 -15.75 -15.57 36.87
CA ALA A 211 -15.83 -14.40 37.73
C ALA A 211 -16.22 -13.11 36.97
N VAL A 212 -15.71 -12.92 35.75
CA VAL A 212 -16.10 -11.79 34.89
C VAL A 212 -17.58 -11.88 34.51
N LYS A 213 -18.08 -13.06 34.13
CA LYS A 213 -19.49 -13.27 33.81
C LYS A 213 -20.39 -12.97 35.02
N GLU A 214 -20.05 -13.50 36.18
CA GLU A 214 -20.78 -13.25 37.44
C GLU A 214 -20.79 -11.76 37.80
N HIS A 215 -19.68 -11.04 37.60
CA HIS A 215 -19.60 -9.60 37.83
C HIS A 215 -20.60 -8.80 36.98
N PHE A 216 -20.83 -9.22 35.73
CA PHE A 216 -21.78 -8.59 34.82
C PHE A 216 -23.20 -9.19 34.90
N GLY A 217 -23.47 -10.07 35.88
CA GLY A 217 -24.78 -10.73 36.03
C GLY A 217 -25.10 -11.72 34.91
N MET A 218 -24.09 -12.22 34.20
CA MET A 218 -24.22 -13.22 33.15
C MET A 218 -24.15 -14.63 33.72
N ASP A 219 -24.77 -15.59 33.02
CA ASP A 219 -24.71 -17.01 33.36
C ASP A 219 -23.29 -17.56 33.14
N PRO A 220 -22.56 -17.98 34.21
CA PRO A 220 -21.16 -18.37 34.11
C PRO A 220 -20.94 -19.62 33.25
N GLU A 221 -21.92 -20.52 33.14
CA GLU A 221 -21.84 -21.79 32.40
C GLU A 221 -22.07 -21.63 30.90
N LYS A 222 -22.68 -20.51 30.47
CA LYS A 222 -23.02 -20.29 29.06
C LYS A 222 -21.90 -19.61 28.30
N HIS A 223 -21.64 -20.07 27.08
CA HIS A 223 -20.63 -19.50 26.19
C HIS A 223 -21.27 -19.00 24.89
N TYR A 224 -20.74 -17.91 24.34
CA TYR A 224 -21.18 -17.33 23.06
C TYR A 224 -22.68 -16.97 23.02
N VAL A 225 -23.25 -16.58 24.16
CA VAL A 225 -24.66 -16.14 24.24
C VAL A 225 -24.75 -14.64 24.01
N VAL A 226 -25.54 -14.26 23.01
CA VAL A 226 -25.92 -12.88 22.73
C VAL A 226 -27.41 -12.75 22.99
N SER A 227 -27.81 -11.84 23.88
CA SER A 227 -29.22 -11.66 24.24
C SER A 227 -30.02 -11.01 23.12
N ASP A 228 -31.34 -11.24 23.12
CA ASP A 228 -32.26 -10.56 22.20
C ASP A 228 -32.20 -9.05 22.37
N GLU A 229 -31.90 -8.54 23.57
CA GLU A 229 -31.69 -7.10 23.81
C GLU A 229 -30.55 -6.54 22.95
N VAL A 230 -29.42 -7.23 22.88
CA VAL A 230 -28.29 -6.82 22.04
C VAL A 230 -28.67 -6.88 20.56
N TYR A 231 -29.31 -7.96 20.11
CA TYR A 231 -29.80 -8.05 18.73
C TYR A 231 -30.82 -6.94 18.41
N ASN A 232 -31.73 -6.63 19.34
CA ASN A 232 -32.71 -5.57 19.20
C ASN A 232 -32.05 -4.20 19.11
N PHE A 233 -31.01 -3.93 19.91
CA PHE A 233 -30.26 -2.68 19.87
C PHE A 233 -29.59 -2.44 18.50
N PHE A 234 -29.10 -3.49 17.85
CA PHE A 234 -28.45 -3.40 16.52
C PHE A 234 -29.39 -3.68 15.34
N ARG A 235 -30.67 -4.00 15.58
CA ARG A 235 -31.61 -4.49 14.55
C ARG A 235 -31.82 -3.49 13.42
N ASP A 236 -31.80 -2.19 13.72
CA ASP A 236 -32.03 -1.11 12.76
C ASP A 236 -30.82 -0.83 11.85
N ARG A 237 -29.62 -1.32 12.21
CA ARG A 237 -28.36 -0.92 11.55
C ARG A 237 -28.29 -1.33 10.10
N LYS A 238 -28.77 -2.53 9.76
CA LYS A 238 -28.82 -3.00 8.38
C LYS A 238 -29.71 -2.09 7.53
N THR A 239 -30.97 -1.92 7.92
CA THR A 239 -31.94 -1.09 7.19
C THR A 239 -31.47 0.36 7.06
N ARG A 240 -30.86 0.91 8.11
CA ARG A 240 -30.26 2.25 8.06
C ARG A 240 -29.10 2.32 7.06
N GLY A 241 -28.23 1.31 7.05
CA GLY A 241 -27.12 1.21 6.09
C GLY A 241 -27.61 1.10 4.65
N ASP A 242 -28.59 0.24 4.40
CA ASP A 242 -29.20 0.04 3.08
C ASP A 242 -29.78 1.36 2.54
N ARG A 243 -30.50 2.11 3.39
CA ARG A 243 -31.04 3.42 3.04
C ARG A 243 -29.95 4.44 2.72
N LEU A 244 -28.87 4.50 3.51
CA LEU A 244 -27.75 5.42 3.23
C LEU A 244 -27.08 5.10 1.88
N VAL A 245 -26.95 3.81 1.54
CA VAL A 245 -26.42 3.38 0.25
C VAL A 245 -27.38 3.71 -0.89
N GLU A 246 -28.68 3.53 -0.70
CA GLU A 246 -29.71 3.90 -1.68
C GLU A 246 -29.74 5.41 -1.93
N ASP A 247 -29.73 6.21 -0.86
CA ASP A 247 -29.66 7.68 -0.93
C ASP A 247 -28.40 8.13 -1.69
N TRP A 248 -27.25 7.49 -1.42
CA TRP A 248 -26.00 7.78 -2.14
C TRP A 248 -26.04 7.37 -3.61
N LYS A 249 -26.64 6.21 -3.95
CA LYS A 249 -26.84 5.79 -5.34
C LYS A 249 -27.72 6.77 -6.10
N ASN A 250 -28.80 7.23 -5.48
CA ASN A 250 -29.68 8.24 -6.07
C ASN A 250 -28.93 9.57 -6.31
N LEU A 251 -28.07 9.98 -5.37
CA LEU A 251 -27.20 11.14 -5.52
C LEU A 251 -26.22 10.97 -6.68
N LEU A 252 -25.60 9.80 -6.80
CA LEU A 252 -24.67 9.45 -7.87
C LEU A 252 -25.34 9.42 -9.25
N ASP A 253 -26.55 8.87 -9.35
CA ASP A 253 -27.35 8.86 -10.57
C ASP A 253 -27.75 10.28 -11.01
N ALA A 254 -28.13 11.13 -10.06
CA ALA A 254 -28.40 12.54 -10.33
C ALA A 254 -27.12 13.28 -10.77
N TYR A 255 -25.99 13.01 -10.12
CA TYR A 255 -24.69 13.55 -10.49
C TYR A 255 -24.29 13.16 -11.92
N GLY A 256 -24.54 11.91 -12.32
CA GLY A 256 -24.27 11.44 -13.68
C GLY A 256 -25.07 12.16 -14.78
N LYS A 257 -26.25 12.71 -14.44
CA LYS A 257 -27.05 13.51 -15.38
C LYS A 257 -26.52 14.93 -15.55
N GLU A 258 -25.97 15.52 -14.48
CA GLU A 258 -25.48 16.90 -14.49
C GLU A 258 -24.00 17.00 -14.89
N TYR A 259 -23.18 16.02 -14.49
CA TYR A 259 -21.74 15.96 -14.72
C TYR A 259 -21.30 14.62 -15.34
N PRO A 260 -21.79 14.28 -16.57
CA PRO A 260 -21.61 12.95 -17.15
C PRO A 260 -20.14 12.53 -17.30
N GLU A 261 -19.25 13.44 -17.71
CA GLU A 261 -17.82 13.15 -17.87
C GLU A 261 -17.12 12.87 -16.52
N LEU A 262 -17.41 13.68 -15.49
CA LEU A 262 -16.84 13.48 -14.16
C LEU A 262 -17.41 12.23 -13.48
N HIS A 263 -18.67 11.91 -13.72
CA HIS A 263 -19.30 10.69 -13.25
C HIS A 263 -18.62 9.45 -13.87
N GLU A 264 -18.42 9.44 -15.18
CA GLU A 264 -17.73 8.33 -15.84
C GLU A 264 -16.30 8.15 -15.32
N GLU A 265 -15.57 9.25 -15.12
CA GLU A 265 -14.23 9.24 -14.52
C GLU A 265 -14.25 8.71 -13.08
N PHE A 266 -15.20 9.18 -12.25
CA PHE A 266 -15.37 8.75 -10.87
C PHE A 266 -15.66 7.25 -10.76
N ILE A 267 -16.60 6.74 -11.57
CA ILE A 267 -16.95 5.32 -11.62
C ILE A 267 -15.74 4.48 -12.03
N LYS A 268 -15.02 4.88 -13.09
CA LYS A 268 -13.80 4.17 -13.52
C LYS A 268 -12.79 4.07 -12.38
N ARG A 269 -12.59 5.15 -11.64
CA ARG A 269 -11.64 5.21 -10.52
C ARG A 269 -12.07 4.32 -9.36
N VAL A 270 -13.33 4.38 -8.93
CA VAL A 270 -13.88 3.53 -7.85
C VAL A 270 -13.85 2.05 -8.22
N GLU A 271 -14.14 1.72 -9.48
CA GLU A 271 -14.11 0.34 -9.97
C GLU A 271 -12.70 -0.15 -10.35
N CYS A 272 -11.68 0.70 -10.19
CA CYS A 272 -10.30 0.42 -10.58
C CYS A 272 -10.15 0.05 -12.07
N ARG A 273 -10.93 0.67 -12.95
CA ARG A 273 -10.83 0.53 -14.42
C ARG A 273 -9.88 1.57 -14.97
N PHE A 274 -8.81 1.10 -15.61
CA PHE A 274 -7.91 1.97 -16.37
C PHE A 274 -8.60 2.56 -17.61
N THR A 275 -8.13 3.71 -18.08
CA THR A 275 -8.50 4.22 -19.40
C THR A 275 -7.99 3.25 -20.48
N GLU A 276 -8.83 2.88 -21.45
CA GLU A 276 -8.51 1.84 -22.44
C GLU A 276 -7.25 2.15 -23.27
N ASP A 277 -6.95 3.43 -23.44
CA ASP A 277 -5.87 3.93 -24.30
C ASP A 277 -4.52 4.12 -23.59
N TRP A 278 -4.39 3.91 -22.27
CA TRP A 278 -3.25 4.41 -21.48
C TRP A 278 -1.84 4.09 -22.02
N ARG A 279 -1.69 3.01 -22.80
CA ARG A 279 -0.44 2.64 -23.47
C ARG A 279 0.01 3.69 -24.51
N SER A 280 -0.91 4.41 -25.14
CA SER A 280 -0.63 5.49 -26.09
C SER A 280 0.10 6.67 -25.44
N ILE A 281 -0.04 6.82 -24.12
CA ILE A 281 0.61 7.87 -23.32
C ILE A 281 2.10 7.58 -23.13
N ILE A 282 2.49 6.30 -23.18
CA ILE A 282 3.88 5.89 -23.06
C ILE A 282 4.64 6.39 -24.28
N THR A 283 5.72 7.13 -24.05
CA THR A 283 6.61 7.60 -25.10
C THR A 283 7.04 6.46 -26.03
N ALA A 284 6.82 6.64 -27.33
CA ALA A 284 7.22 5.69 -28.36
C ALA A 284 8.74 5.47 -28.35
N LYS A 285 9.19 4.26 -28.70
CA LYS A 285 10.61 3.86 -28.60
C LYS A 285 11.51 4.79 -29.41
N GLU A 286 11.02 5.23 -30.57
CA GLU A 286 11.72 6.09 -31.53
C GLU A 286 11.90 7.52 -31.01
N SER A 287 11.06 7.93 -30.05
CA SER A 287 11.12 9.25 -29.39
C SER A 287 11.95 9.23 -28.11
N LEU A 288 12.45 8.07 -27.69
CA LEU A 288 13.32 7.97 -26.52
C LEU A 288 14.74 8.48 -26.83
N PRO A 289 15.45 9.05 -25.85
CA PRO A 289 16.82 9.49 -26.05
C PRO A 289 17.72 8.33 -26.50
N THR A 290 18.52 8.57 -27.54
CA THR A 290 19.56 7.64 -28.00
C THR A 290 20.87 7.82 -27.24
N ALA A 291 21.05 8.98 -26.59
CA ALA A 291 22.18 9.24 -25.72
C ALA A 291 22.11 8.37 -24.45
N PRO A 292 23.26 7.91 -23.91
CA PRO A 292 23.29 7.12 -22.68
C PRO A 292 22.52 7.79 -21.54
N THR A 293 21.45 7.16 -21.08
CA THR A 293 20.52 7.74 -20.10
C THR A 293 20.37 6.87 -18.86
N PRO A 294 20.55 7.43 -17.64
CA PRO A 294 20.26 6.73 -16.39
C PRO A 294 18.84 6.21 -16.23
N SER A 295 18.69 5.03 -15.60
CA SER A 295 17.43 4.42 -15.17
C SER A 295 16.43 5.42 -14.63
N ARG A 296 16.82 6.15 -13.58
CA ARG A 296 15.97 7.13 -12.89
C ARG A 296 15.44 8.19 -13.86
N LYS A 297 16.27 8.67 -14.78
CA LYS A 297 15.88 9.68 -15.78
C LYS A 297 14.97 9.06 -16.85
N SER A 298 15.26 7.83 -17.28
CA SER A 298 14.38 7.06 -18.17
C SER A 298 13.01 6.79 -17.53
N ALA A 299 12.98 6.46 -16.24
CA ALA A 299 11.75 6.31 -15.47
C ALA A 299 10.94 7.60 -15.46
N GLY A 300 11.58 8.75 -15.23
CA GLY A 300 10.91 10.06 -15.36
C GLY A 300 10.34 10.33 -16.76
N ILE A 301 11.09 10.04 -17.82
CA ILE A 301 10.64 10.22 -19.21
C ILE A 301 9.39 9.39 -19.53
N ILE A 302 9.28 8.20 -18.95
CA ILE A 302 8.15 7.28 -19.17
C ILE A 302 6.97 7.58 -18.21
N CYS A 303 7.26 7.80 -16.94
CA CYS A 303 6.25 7.93 -15.90
C CYS A 303 5.63 9.33 -15.85
N ASN A 304 6.36 10.40 -16.16
CA ASN A 304 5.81 11.76 -16.06
C ASN A 304 4.62 12.04 -17.00
N PRO A 305 4.62 11.56 -18.27
CA PRO A 305 3.42 11.64 -19.12
C PRO A 305 2.23 10.88 -18.53
N LEU A 306 2.47 9.69 -17.97
CA LEU A 306 1.44 8.89 -17.29
C LEU A 306 0.90 9.64 -16.07
N ASN A 307 1.77 10.14 -15.20
CA ASN A 307 1.40 10.91 -14.01
C ASN A 307 0.59 12.17 -14.38
N THR A 308 0.89 12.80 -15.52
CA THR A 308 0.18 13.99 -15.98
C THR A 308 -1.24 13.65 -16.45
N LYS A 309 -1.39 12.60 -17.27
CA LYS A 309 -2.65 12.29 -17.96
C LYS A 309 -3.57 11.33 -17.20
N LEU A 310 -3.02 10.39 -16.44
CA LEU A 310 -3.78 9.36 -15.73
C LEU A 310 -4.03 9.81 -14.31
N LYS A 311 -5.28 10.16 -14.00
CA LYS A 311 -5.69 10.74 -12.71
C LYS A 311 -5.71 9.75 -11.54
N ASP A 312 -5.59 8.46 -11.84
CA ASP A 312 -5.57 7.39 -10.84
C ASP A 312 -4.25 7.33 -10.06
N PHE A 313 -3.17 7.91 -10.60
CA PHE A 313 -1.86 7.92 -9.94
C PHE A 313 -1.76 9.02 -8.89
N MET A 314 -1.20 8.69 -7.73
CA MET A 314 -0.72 9.65 -6.76
C MET A 314 0.74 9.29 -6.47
N VAL A 315 1.62 10.28 -6.59
CA VAL A 315 3.07 10.11 -6.54
C VAL A 315 3.61 10.72 -5.27
N GLY A 316 4.20 9.89 -4.43
CA GLY A 316 4.90 10.30 -3.22
C GLY A 316 6.39 10.12 -3.37
N THR A 317 7.14 11.08 -2.85
CA THR A 317 8.57 10.93 -2.62
C THR A 317 8.84 11.11 -1.12
N ALA A 318 9.93 10.54 -0.62
CA ALA A 318 10.39 10.79 0.75
C ALA A 318 11.53 11.83 0.72
N ASP A 319 11.18 13.10 0.46
CA ASP A 319 12.11 14.24 0.34
C ASP A 319 13.21 14.04 -0.73
N LEU A 320 12.88 13.32 -1.81
CA LEU A 320 13.84 12.97 -2.86
C LEU A 320 13.35 13.31 -4.27
N SER A 321 12.33 14.17 -4.35
CA SER A 321 11.70 14.70 -5.57
C SER A 321 12.69 14.92 -6.74
N PRO A 322 13.75 15.74 -6.62
CA PRO A 322 14.68 15.99 -7.74
C PRO A 322 15.57 14.78 -8.06
N SER A 323 15.83 13.92 -7.08
CA SER A 323 16.77 12.80 -7.21
C SER A 323 16.13 11.59 -7.87
N VAL A 324 14.84 11.34 -7.62
CA VAL A 324 14.10 10.18 -8.16
C VAL A 324 13.56 10.41 -9.58
N ASN A 325 13.53 11.66 -10.06
CA ASN A 325 13.02 12.06 -11.39
C ASN A 325 11.53 11.76 -11.64
N MET A 326 10.70 11.75 -10.58
CA MET A 326 9.25 11.50 -10.66
C MET A 326 8.40 12.77 -10.57
N ILE A 327 9.04 13.96 -10.59
CA ILE A 327 8.38 15.25 -10.73
C ILE A 327 8.02 15.47 -12.20
N TRP A 328 6.78 15.86 -12.48
CA TRP A 328 6.36 16.34 -13.80
C TRP A 328 6.13 17.86 -13.82
N LYS A 329 6.12 18.43 -15.02
CA LYS A 329 5.86 19.86 -15.23
C LYS A 329 4.43 20.20 -14.78
N ASP A 330 4.27 21.35 -14.14
CA ASP A 330 2.96 21.85 -13.65
C ASP A 330 2.30 20.90 -12.62
N LYS A 331 3.12 20.07 -11.96
CA LYS A 331 2.64 19.29 -10.81
C LYS A 331 2.08 20.22 -9.75
N VAL A 332 1.03 19.75 -9.11
CA VAL A 332 0.40 20.41 -7.97
C VAL A 332 0.54 19.48 -6.78
N ASP A 333 0.86 20.04 -5.63
CA ASP A 333 1.12 19.30 -4.40
C ASP A 333 -0.18 19.05 -3.63
N PHE A 334 -0.31 17.86 -3.04
CA PHE A 334 -1.40 17.55 -2.13
C PHE A 334 -1.19 18.36 -0.85
N GLN A 335 -2.05 19.35 -0.67
CA GLN A 335 -1.95 20.30 0.43
C GLN A 335 -3.33 20.76 0.89
N HIS A 336 -3.46 21.10 2.17
CA HIS A 336 -4.65 21.79 2.63
C HIS A 336 -4.75 23.17 1.93
N PRO A 337 -5.87 23.55 1.30
CA PRO A 337 -6.00 24.80 0.54
C PRO A 337 -5.66 26.09 1.30
N ASP A 338 -5.99 26.11 2.60
CA ASP A 338 -5.69 27.26 3.46
C ASP A 338 -4.27 27.25 4.04
N LEU A 339 -3.50 26.18 3.86
CA LEU A 339 -2.12 26.17 4.33
C LEU A 339 -1.30 27.13 3.47
N LYS A 340 -0.61 28.07 4.13
CA LYS A 340 0.34 28.98 3.49
C LYS A 340 1.74 28.59 3.88
N THR A 341 2.44 27.91 2.98
CA THR A 341 3.81 27.44 3.21
C THR A 341 4.80 28.59 3.06
N THR A 342 5.88 28.54 3.83
CA THR A 342 6.95 29.55 3.76
C THR A 342 7.69 29.51 2.42
N CYS A 343 7.71 28.37 1.73
CA CYS A 343 8.29 28.23 0.40
C CYS A 343 7.37 28.74 -0.73
N GLY A 344 6.16 29.22 -0.42
CA GLY A 344 5.22 29.81 -1.37
C GLY A 344 4.39 28.81 -2.18
N ILE A 345 4.57 27.50 -1.95
CA ILE A 345 3.79 26.44 -2.58
C ILE A 345 2.49 26.24 -1.80
N ASN A 346 1.37 26.70 -2.36
CA ASN A 346 0.06 26.72 -1.71
C ASN A 346 -0.99 26.09 -2.63
N ASP A 347 -1.17 24.79 -2.47
CA ASP A 347 -1.89 23.96 -3.43
C ASP A 347 -3.21 23.39 -2.86
N SER A 348 -3.69 22.26 -3.37
CA SER A 348 -5.04 21.73 -3.15
C SER A 348 -5.04 20.25 -2.77
N TYR A 349 -6.13 19.77 -2.16
CA TYR A 349 -6.36 18.35 -1.94
C TYR A 349 -6.66 17.57 -3.22
N SER A 350 -7.14 18.22 -4.28
CA SER A 350 -7.39 17.56 -5.58
C SER A 350 -6.10 17.12 -6.27
N SER A 351 -4.96 17.64 -5.81
CA SER A 351 -3.63 17.38 -6.33
C SER A 351 -3.11 15.98 -6.03
N ARG A 352 -2.07 15.55 -6.76
CA ARG A 352 -1.60 14.16 -6.77
C ARG A 352 -0.11 13.97 -6.50
N TYR A 353 0.60 15.03 -6.12
CA TYR A 353 2.02 14.96 -5.76
C TYR A 353 2.25 15.16 -4.26
N ILE A 354 3.08 14.33 -3.65
CA ILE A 354 3.36 14.35 -2.21
C ILE A 354 4.88 14.35 -1.98
N HIS A 355 5.36 15.30 -1.18
CA HIS A 355 6.79 15.45 -0.85
C HIS A 355 7.29 14.54 0.27
N TRP A 356 6.39 14.05 1.13
CA TRP A 356 6.71 13.16 2.25
C TRP A 356 5.59 12.14 2.50
N GLY A 357 5.91 10.84 2.46
CA GLY A 357 4.97 9.73 2.70
C GLY A 357 5.18 8.55 1.75
N THR A 358 4.76 7.35 2.19
CA THR A 358 5.04 6.06 1.51
C THR A 358 3.78 5.21 1.26
N ILE A 359 2.58 5.80 1.27
CA ILE A 359 1.33 5.06 1.07
C ILE A 359 0.50 5.76 -0.01
N LEU A 360 0.85 5.46 -1.26
CA LEU A 360 0.26 5.95 -2.50
C LEU A 360 0.53 4.89 -3.58
N PRO A 361 -0.22 4.82 -4.70
CA PRO A 361 0.07 3.81 -5.69
C PRO A 361 1.46 3.97 -6.29
N VAL A 362 2.13 5.14 -6.17
CA VAL A 362 3.55 5.29 -6.53
C VAL A 362 4.34 5.93 -5.38
N THR A 363 5.34 5.23 -4.87
CA THR A 363 6.27 5.73 -3.84
C THR A 363 7.69 5.78 -4.37
N CYS A 364 8.45 6.80 -4.01
CA CYS A 364 9.79 7.00 -4.54
C CYS A 364 10.81 7.30 -3.44
N SER A 365 11.94 6.59 -3.46
CA SER A 365 13.08 6.85 -2.58
C SER A 365 14.38 6.27 -3.17
N PHE A 366 15.49 6.40 -2.44
CA PHE A 366 16.68 5.61 -2.72
C PHE A 366 16.45 4.17 -2.31
N PHE A 367 16.97 3.21 -3.08
CA PHE A 367 16.75 1.80 -2.85
C PHE A 367 17.29 1.36 -1.49
N MET A 368 18.41 1.94 -1.06
CA MET A 368 18.96 1.70 0.27
C MET A 368 17.98 2.07 1.39
N PHE A 369 17.18 3.11 1.23
CA PHE A 369 16.26 3.59 2.27
C PHE A 369 14.92 2.86 2.30
N TYR A 370 14.63 1.99 1.33
CA TYR A 370 13.45 1.12 1.41
C TYR A 370 13.51 0.16 2.60
N ILE A 371 14.68 -0.07 3.20
CA ILE A 371 14.80 -0.85 4.45
C ILE A 371 14.02 -0.21 5.61
N TYR A 372 13.89 1.13 5.65
CA TYR A 372 13.10 1.83 6.67
C TYR A 372 11.59 1.63 6.47
N ALA A 373 11.17 1.42 5.22
CA ALA A 373 9.79 1.15 4.86
C ALA A 373 9.47 -0.35 4.77
N ALA A 374 10.43 -1.25 5.00
CA ALA A 374 10.30 -2.67 4.73
C ALA A 374 9.05 -3.32 5.36
N PRO A 375 8.67 -3.02 6.62
CA PRO A 375 7.41 -3.54 7.17
C PRO A 375 6.18 -3.06 6.40
N GLY A 376 6.13 -1.79 5.97
CA GLY A 376 5.01 -1.26 5.20
C GLY A 376 4.92 -1.89 3.79
N VAL A 377 6.07 -2.08 3.15
CA VAL A 377 6.18 -2.76 1.86
C VAL A 377 5.72 -4.22 1.96
N LEU A 378 6.14 -4.93 3.02
CA LEU A 378 5.70 -6.29 3.31
C LEU A 378 4.18 -6.35 3.53
N MET A 379 3.62 -5.44 4.33
CA MET A 379 2.18 -5.39 4.57
C MET A 379 1.40 -5.17 3.28
N GLY A 380 1.83 -4.20 2.44
CA GLY A 380 1.18 -3.97 1.15
C GLY A 380 1.17 -5.22 0.27
N ALA A 381 2.27 -5.98 0.28
CA ALA A 381 2.34 -7.23 -0.47
C ALA A 381 1.47 -8.35 0.14
N LEU A 382 1.41 -8.50 1.46
CA LEU A 382 0.52 -9.45 2.16
C LEU A 382 -0.96 -9.13 1.94
N GLN A 383 -1.29 -7.85 1.81
CA GLN A 383 -2.62 -7.33 1.55
C GLN A 383 -2.99 -7.33 0.05
N ASN A 384 -2.05 -7.71 -0.82
CA ASN A 384 -2.18 -7.65 -2.29
C ASN A 384 -2.52 -6.24 -2.80
N LEU A 385 -1.98 -5.20 -2.16
CA LEU A 385 -2.16 -3.82 -2.61
C LEU A 385 -1.39 -3.58 -3.90
N GLN A 386 -2.03 -2.88 -4.85
CA GLN A 386 -1.40 -2.44 -6.08
C GLN A 386 -0.55 -1.19 -5.82
N ALA A 387 0.67 -1.40 -5.34
CA ALA A 387 1.66 -0.34 -5.11
C ALA A 387 2.84 -0.45 -6.08
N ILE A 388 3.35 0.70 -6.51
CA ILE A 388 4.50 0.84 -7.40
C ILE A 388 5.62 1.52 -6.61
N HIS A 389 6.75 0.85 -6.50
CA HIS A 389 7.91 1.35 -5.79
C HIS A 389 9.00 1.78 -6.77
N VAL A 390 9.24 3.08 -6.87
CA VAL A 390 10.36 3.65 -7.63
C VAL A 390 11.56 3.76 -6.70
N ALA A 391 12.41 2.73 -6.74
CA ALA A 391 13.64 2.65 -5.95
C ALA A 391 14.85 3.00 -6.84
N THR A 392 15.43 4.19 -6.63
CA THR A 392 16.58 4.68 -7.41
C THR A 392 17.90 4.52 -6.63
N HIS A 393 19.07 4.82 -7.20
CA HIS A 393 20.35 4.71 -6.48
C HIS A 393 20.56 3.29 -5.92
N ASP A 394 20.57 2.33 -6.83
CA ASP A 394 20.32 0.92 -6.59
C ASP A 394 21.58 0.06 -6.43
N SER A 395 22.76 0.67 -6.36
CA SER A 395 24.03 -0.05 -6.25
C SER A 395 25.15 0.83 -5.69
N ILE A 396 26.37 0.27 -5.63
CA ILE A 396 27.61 1.03 -5.40
C ILE A 396 27.83 2.17 -6.40
N GLY A 397 27.12 2.16 -7.54
CA GLY A 397 27.13 3.25 -8.52
C GLY A 397 26.61 4.59 -7.99
N THR A 398 26.04 4.64 -6.78
CA THR A 398 25.74 5.88 -6.05
C THR A 398 26.99 6.73 -5.81
N GLY A 399 28.16 6.10 -5.60
CA GLY A 399 29.45 6.77 -5.52
C GLY A 399 29.71 7.43 -4.16
N GLU A 400 29.94 8.73 -4.18
CA GLU A 400 30.51 9.54 -3.10
C GLU A 400 29.67 9.58 -1.81
N ASP A 401 28.37 9.29 -1.89
CA ASP A 401 27.50 9.19 -0.71
C ASP A 401 27.86 7.98 0.19
N GLY A 402 28.72 7.08 -0.32
CA GLY A 402 29.39 6.05 0.48
C GLY A 402 28.49 4.86 0.86
N PRO A 403 29.01 3.94 1.70
CA PRO A 403 28.39 2.64 1.95
C PRO A 403 27.02 2.73 2.64
N THR A 404 26.70 3.84 3.31
CA THR A 404 25.38 4.07 3.93
C THR A 404 24.25 4.31 2.91
N HIS A 405 24.60 4.63 1.67
CA HIS A 405 23.67 4.92 0.56
C HIS A 405 23.77 3.88 -0.57
N GLN A 406 24.67 2.91 -0.45
CA GLN A 406 24.94 1.91 -1.47
C GLN A 406 24.30 0.58 -1.04
N PRO A 407 23.19 0.16 -1.66
CA PRO A 407 22.56 -1.11 -1.33
C PRO A 407 23.46 -2.28 -1.75
N ILE A 408 23.64 -3.23 -0.82
CA ILE A 408 24.39 -4.48 -1.04
C ILE A 408 23.46 -5.68 -0.89
N ALA A 409 22.78 -5.78 0.26
CA ALA A 409 21.85 -6.87 0.59
C ALA A 409 20.37 -6.49 0.41
N SER A 410 20.05 -5.28 -0.04
CA SER A 410 18.67 -4.77 -0.08
C SER A 410 17.73 -5.60 -0.98
N LEU A 411 18.27 -6.30 -1.99
CA LEU A 411 17.55 -7.27 -2.82
C LEU A 411 17.11 -8.53 -2.06
N LEU A 412 17.70 -8.85 -0.91
CA LEU A 412 17.32 -9.99 -0.06
C LEU A 412 16.19 -9.64 0.91
N PHE A 413 16.05 -8.34 1.27
CA PHE A 413 14.99 -7.84 2.16
C PHE A 413 13.68 -7.55 1.42
N THR A 414 13.67 -7.62 0.09
CA THR A 414 12.45 -7.62 -0.70
C THR A 414 11.78 -8.99 -0.59
N ALA A 415 10.81 -9.12 0.31
CA ALA A 415 10.00 -10.32 0.50
C ALA A 415 9.46 -10.91 -0.83
N PRO A 416 9.15 -12.23 -0.90
CA PRO A 416 8.72 -12.93 -2.12
C PRO A 416 7.45 -12.39 -2.80
N CYS A 417 6.82 -11.35 -2.25
CA CYS A 417 5.50 -10.84 -2.62
C CYS A 417 5.55 -9.51 -3.40
N LEU A 418 6.72 -8.88 -3.58
CA LEU A 418 6.89 -7.55 -4.21
C LEU A 418 6.71 -7.50 -5.74
N THR A 419 6.30 -8.61 -6.35
CA THR A 419 6.48 -8.84 -7.79
C THR A 419 5.19 -8.76 -8.60
N SER A 420 4.07 -8.30 -8.02
CA SER A 420 2.76 -8.42 -8.67
C SER A 420 2.45 -7.37 -9.73
N SER A 421 3.10 -6.20 -9.78
CA SER A 421 2.78 -5.25 -10.86
C SER A 421 3.82 -4.16 -11.01
N THR A 422 4.36 -4.02 -12.23
CA THR A 422 5.18 -2.89 -12.73
C THR A 422 6.63 -2.76 -12.23
N SER A 423 7.44 -3.79 -12.46
CA SER A 423 8.88 -3.60 -12.69
C SER A 423 9.10 -3.15 -14.15
N ALA A 424 8.74 -1.91 -14.48
CA ALA A 424 9.00 -1.34 -15.79
C ALA A 424 10.34 -0.61 -15.80
N LEU A 425 11.29 -1.19 -16.56
CA LEU A 425 12.37 -0.55 -17.32
C LEU A 425 13.15 0.56 -16.63
N ALA A 426 14.35 0.23 -16.14
CA ALA A 426 15.37 1.24 -15.88
C ALA A 426 16.78 0.63 -15.68
N THR A 427 17.66 0.70 -16.68
CA THR A 427 19.10 0.36 -16.53
C THR A 427 19.83 1.44 -15.73
N PRO A 428 20.45 1.14 -14.57
CA PRO A 428 21.03 2.12 -13.67
C PRO A 428 22.14 2.97 -14.27
N LYS A 429 22.12 4.29 -13.98
CA LYS A 429 23.35 5.09 -13.86
C LYS A 429 23.24 6.18 -12.80
N ARG A 430 24.32 6.32 -12.03
CA ARG A 430 24.97 7.63 -11.84
C ARG A 430 26.36 7.68 -12.47
N GLN A 431 26.88 6.59 -13.06
CA GLN A 431 28.12 6.63 -13.84
C GLN A 431 27.81 7.00 -15.31
N PRO A 432 28.01 8.25 -15.76
CA PRO A 432 27.68 8.68 -17.12
C PRO A 432 28.40 7.91 -18.25
N SER A 433 29.37 7.04 -17.95
CA SER A 433 30.25 6.38 -18.92
C SER A 433 29.90 4.94 -19.33
N LEU A 434 28.95 4.24 -18.67
CA LEU A 434 28.63 2.86 -19.11
C LEU A 434 27.96 2.83 -20.48
N GLU A 435 28.48 2.01 -21.38
CA GLU A 435 27.91 1.81 -22.71
C GLU A 435 26.49 1.24 -22.61
N GLN A 436 25.62 1.61 -23.54
CA GLN A 436 24.24 1.12 -23.60
C GLN A 436 24.00 0.41 -24.92
N TYR A 437 23.10 -0.57 -24.89
CA TYR A 437 22.77 -1.39 -26.05
C TYR A 437 21.27 -1.35 -26.37
N PRO A 438 20.71 -0.17 -26.69
CA PRO A 438 19.27 -0.02 -26.96
C PRO A 438 18.78 -0.88 -28.13
N GLN A 439 19.65 -1.24 -29.07
CA GLN A 439 19.35 -2.13 -30.20
C GLN A 439 18.90 -3.53 -29.77
N TYR A 440 19.39 -4.01 -28.62
CA TYR A 440 19.04 -5.33 -28.08
C TYR A 440 17.87 -5.26 -27.07
N SER A 441 17.44 -4.06 -26.70
CA SER A 441 16.37 -3.88 -25.71
C SER A 441 14.98 -4.19 -26.28
N SER A 442 14.20 -4.97 -25.50
CA SER A 442 12.84 -5.39 -25.85
C SER A 442 11.86 -5.16 -24.71
N ARG A 443 10.74 -4.48 -25.02
CA ARG A 443 9.62 -4.29 -24.07
C ARG A 443 8.92 -5.61 -23.78
N GLU A 444 8.65 -6.39 -24.82
CA GLU A 444 8.03 -7.73 -24.70
C GLU A 444 8.95 -8.70 -23.96
N GLY A 445 10.25 -8.66 -24.23
CA GLY A 445 11.25 -9.44 -23.51
C GLY A 445 11.25 -9.11 -22.01
N ALA A 446 11.22 -7.81 -21.66
CA ALA A 446 11.17 -7.39 -20.26
C ALA A 446 9.89 -7.85 -19.54
N GLN A 447 8.75 -7.92 -20.23
CA GLN A 447 7.49 -8.42 -19.65
C GLN A 447 7.57 -9.91 -19.26
N LYS A 448 8.41 -10.70 -19.95
CA LYS A 448 8.67 -12.11 -19.60
C LYS A 448 9.54 -12.27 -18.35
N GLY A 449 10.04 -11.17 -17.79
CA GLY A 449 10.91 -11.14 -16.61
C GLY A 449 12.39 -11.37 -16.94
N ALA A 450 12.70 -12.31 -17.82
CA ALA A 450 14.02 -12.46 -18.42
C ALA A 450 13.92 -12.80 -19.91
N TYR A 451 14.91 -12.36 -20.70
CA TYR A 451 14.98 -12.66 -22.12
C TYR A 451 16.43 -12.67 -22.62
N VAL A 452 16.67 -13.41 -23.71
CA VAL A 452 17.96 -13.40 -24.41
C VAL A 452 18.16 -12.01 -25.01
N PHE A 453 19.22 -11.34 -24.56
CA PHE A 453 19.55 -9.97 -24.94
C PHE A 453 20.42 -9.97 -26.19
N VAL A 454 21.44 -10.84 -26.23
CA VAL A 454 22.20 -11.17 -27.44
C VAL A 454 22.29 -12.68 -27.55
N GLU A 455 21.77 -13.22 -28.64
CA GLU A 455 21.74 -14.64 -28.91
C GLU A 455 23.06 -15.10 -29.56
N GLU A 456 23.52 -16.28 -29.16
CA GLU A 456 24.64 -16.99 -29.78
C GLU A 456 24.23 -18.44 -30.01
N GLU A 457 24.30 -18.89 -31.27
CA GLU A 457 23.86 -20.23 -31.63
C GLU A 457 24.83 -21.29 -31.09
N ASN A 458 24.30 -22.31 -30.42
CA ASN A 458 25.09 -23.33 -29.74
C ASN A 458 26.08 -22.72 -28.73
N ALA A 459 25.61 -21.75 -27.94
CA ALA A 459 26.41 -21.13 -26.88
C ALA A 459 26.89 -22.15 -25.85
N ASP A 460 28.17 -22.08 -25.49
CA ASP A 460 28.79 -22.85 -24.41
C ASP A 460 28.34 -22.31 -23.04
N VAL A 461 28.07 -21.00 -22.96
CA VAL A 461 27.69 -20.31 -21.72
C VAL A 461 26.60 -19.26 -21.96
N ALA A 462 25.76 -19.02 -20.96
CA ALA A 462 24.85 -17.87 -20.93
C ALA A 462 25.22 -16.94 -19.76
N LEU A 463 25.52 -15.68 -20.08
CA LEU A 463 25.83 -14.65 -19.09
C LEU A 463 24.57 -13.87 -18.73
N ILE A 464 24.14 -13.97 -17.47
CA ILE A 464 22.94 -13.29 -16.98
C ILE A 464 23.33 -11.97 -16.34
N GLY A 465 22.79 -10.86 -16.86
CA GLY A 465 22.92 -9.53 -16.28
C GLY A 465 21.58 -8.99 -15.81
N VAL A 466 21.59 -8.29 -14.68
CA VAL A 466 20.45 -7.53 -14.13
C VAL A 466 20.85 -6.06 -14.15
N GLY A 467 19.94 -5.14 -14.47
CA GLY A 467 20.23 -3.70 -14.32
C GLY A 467 21.49 -3.23 -15.06
N ALA A 468 22.49 -2.74 -14.32
CA ALA A 468 23.70 -2.14 -14.90
C ALA A 468 24.70 -3.20 -15.33
N GLU A 469 24.60 -4.39 -14.73
CA GLU A 469 25.50 -5.51 -14.93
C GLU A 469 25.38 -6.12 -16.33
N ILE A 470 24.30 -5.83 -17.08
CA ILE A 470 24.15 -6.26 -18.48
C ILE A 470 25.29 -5.75 -19.37
N VAL A 471 25.84 -4.58 -19.06
CA VAL A 471 26.99 -4.02 -19.79
C VAL A 471 28.23 -4.88 -19.59
N PHE A 472 28.46 -5.33 -18.36
CA PHE A 472 29.58 -6.22 -18.06
C PHE A 472 29.37 -7.62 -18.63
N ALA A 473 28.12 -8.11 -18.68
CA ALA A 473 27.78 -9.37 -19.34
C ALA A 473 28.12 -9.33 -20.84
N ILE A 474 27.79 -8.24 -21.54
CA ILE A 474 28.14 -8.09 -22.97
C ILE A 474 29.65 -8.00 -23.17
N LYS A 475 30.35 -7.16 -22.41
CA LYS A 475 31.81 -7.03 -22.51
C LYS A 475 32.53 -8.35 -22.20
N THR A 476 32.01 -9.11 -21.24
CA THR A 476 32.55 -10.44 -20.91
C THR A 476 32.29 -11.43 -22.04
N ARG A 477 31.10 -11.42 -22.64
CA ARG A 477 30.78 -12.21 -23.84
C ARG A 477 31.77 -11.93 -24.97
N GLU A 478 32.03 -10.66 -25.28
CA GLU A 478 32.99 -10.26 -26.33
C GLU A 478 34.39 -10.83 -26.05
N VAL A 479 34.88 -10.68 -24.81
CA VAL A 479 36.17 -11.23 -24.39
C VAL A 479 36.23 -12.76 -24.51
N LEU A 480 35.16 -13.47 -24.11
CA LEU A 480 35.08 -14.94 -24.21
C LEU A 480 35.16 -15.42 -25.66
N ILE A 481 34.45 -14.75 -26.56
CA ILE A 481 34.44 -15.10 -27.98
C ILE A 481 35.80 -14.79 -28.62
N GLU A 482 36.31 -13.56 -28.43
CA GLU A 482 37.52 -13.08 -29.12
C GLU A 482 38.80 -13.73 -28.63
N LYS A 483 38.93 -13.96 -27.31
CA LYS A 483 40.20 -14.40 -26.71
C LYS A 483 40.24 -15.87 -26.36
N PHE A 484 39.07 -16.50 -26.18
CA PHE A 484 38.99 -17.87 -25.68
C PHE A 484 38.21 -18.81 -26.60
N ALA A 485 37.63 -18.31 -27.70
CA ALA A 485 36.76 -19.08 -28.60
C ALA A 485 35.59 -19.78 -27.87
N ILE A 486 35.15 -19.20 -26.76
CA ILE A 486 33.98 -19.67 -25.99
C ILE A 486 32.76 -18.93 -26.51
N LYS A 487 31.79 -19.66 -27.07
CA LYS A 487 30.53 -19.10 -27.53
C LYS A 487 29.69 -18.72 -26.32
N ALA A 488 29.28 -17.46 -26.24
CA ALA A 488 28.52 -16.97 -25.10
C ALA A 488 27.27 -16.21 -25.57
N SER A 489 26.12 -16.54 -24.98
CA SER A 489 24.91 -15.72 -25.06
C SER A 489 24.85 -14.73 -23.89
N SER A 490 24.10 -13.64 -24.03
CA SER A 490 23.77 -12.74 -22.91
C SER A 490 22.27 -12.69 -22.66
N VAL A 491 21.88 -12.69 -21.39
CA VAL A 491 20.48 -12.70 -20.93
C VAL A 491 20.26 -11.51 -20.02
N SER A 492 19.20 -10.73 -20.29
CA SER A 492 18.74 -9.66 -19.41
C SER A 492 17.66 -10.19 -18.49
N ALA A 493 17.88 -10.15 -17.18
CA ALA A 493 16.91 -10.54 -16.15
C ALA A 493 16.41 -9.29 -15.42
N ASN A 494 15.21 -8.82 -15.77
CA ASN A 494 14.61 -7.58 -15.26
C ASN A 494 13.60 -7.81 -14.13
N LYS A 495 13.16 -9.06 -13.95
CA LYS A 495 12.28 -9.48 -12.86
C LYS A 495 12.74 -10.83 -12.33
N THR A 496 13.22 -10.85 -11.09
CA THR A 496 13.71 -12.05 -10.39
C THR A 496 12.65 -12.62 -9.46
N SER A 497 11.36 -12.52 -9.82
CA SER A 497 10.33 -13.36 -9.22
C SER A 497 10.63 -14.80 -9.60
N PHE A 498 11.64 -15.40 -8.98
CA PHE A 498 11.76 -16.82 -8.79
C PHE A 498 10.55 -17.18 -7.93
N HIS A 499 9.39 -17.34 -8.58
CA HIS A 499 8.64 -18.55 -8.29
C HIS A 499 9.70 -19.63 -8.39
N MET A 500 10.13 -20.17 -7.24
CA MET A 500 10.96 -21.36 -7.21
C MET A 500 10.43 -22.23 -8.32
N MET A 501 11.25 -22.44 -9.35
CA MET A 501 10.98 -23.47 -10.34
C MET A 501 10.80 -24.73 -9.51
N ARG A 502 9.55 -25.06 -9.16
CA ARG A 502 9.17 -26.43 -8.91
C ARG A 502 9.44 -27.06 -10.25
N THR A 503 10.64 -27.65 -10.34
CA THR A 503 11.01 -28.61 -11.36
C THR A 503 9.77 -29.44 -11.67
N PRO A 504 9.32 -29.50 -12.94
CA PRO A 504 8.37 -30.51 -13.33
C PRO A 504 9.03 -31.85 -12.98
N ARG A 505 8.43 -32.61 -12.06
CA ARG A 505 8.62 -34.05 -12.07
C ARG A 505 7.60 -34.64 -13.01
#